data_AF-A0A0F9WSA0-F1
#
_entry.id   AF-A0A0F9WSA0-F1
#
_cell.length_a   1.000
_cell.length_b   1.000
_cell.length_c   1.000
_cell.angle_alpha   90.00
_cell.angle_beta   90.00
_cell.angle_gamma   90.00
#
_symmetry.space_group_name_H-M   'P 1'
#
loop_
_entity.id
_entity.type
_entity.pdbx_description
1 polymer ?
#
loop_
_entity_poly.entity_id
_entity_poly.type
_entity_poly.pdbx_seq_one_letter_code
_entity_poly.pdbx_strand_id
1 'polypeptide(L)'
;MFFYIKKPSFINFSKQDYEHEQIKKFTVTQRKGISNTKLIIYEDNSIYLKNGSQYFKLSETPVSKKNYVAKIQNDTITVEEPITKKFFIHKL
;
A
#
# COMPACT_ATOMS: atom_id res chain seq x y z
N MET A 1 -1.75 7.09 -10.99
CA MET A 1 -1.55 5.64 -10.91
C MET A 1 -1.76 5.21 -9.47
N PHE A 2 -2.78 4.40 -9.22
CA PHE A 2 -3.04 3.86 -7.90
C PHE A 2 -2.62 2.38 -7.80
N PHE A 3 -2.21 1.98 -6.59
CA PHE A 3 -1.91 0.59 -6.27
C PHE A 3 -2.89 0.09 -5.22
N TYR A 4 -3.62 -0.97 -5.57
CA TYR A 4 -4.50 -1.64 -4.63
C TYR A 4 -3.79 -2.86 -4.04
N ILE A 5 -3.22 -2.68 -2.85
CA ILE A 5 -2.55 -3.75 -2.10
C ILE A 5 -3.52 -4.31 -1.06
N LYS A 6 -3.77 -5.63 -1.09
CA LYS A 6 -4.50 -6.28 0.00
C LYS A 6 -3.60 -6.30 1.23
N LYS A 7 -3.96 -5.51 2.24
CA LYS A 7 -3.26 -5.44 3.53
C LYS A 7 -3.11 -6.83 4.15
N PRO A 8 -1.88 -7.34 4.34
CA PRO A 8 -1.69 -8.58 5.09
C PRO A 8 -1.89 -8.34 6.59
N SER A 9 -2.25 -9.38 7.33
CA SER A 9 -2.52 -9.28 8.77
C SER A 9 -1.30 -8.88 9.60
N PHE A 10 -0.10 -9.21 9.13
CA PHE A 10 1.16 -8.92 9.83
C PHE A 10 1.72 -7.52 9.57
N ILE A 11 1.16 -6.75 8.63
CA ILE A 11 1.54 -5.35 8.42
C ILE A 11 0.46 -4.44 8.98
N ASN A 12 0.85 -3.56 9.89
CA ASN A 12 -0.04 -2.54 10.42
C ASN A 12 0.06 -1.25 9.59
N PHE A 13 -1.03 -0.50 9.46
CA PHE A 13 -1.04 0.80 8.78
C PHE A 13 -1.53 1.83 9.79
N SER A 14 -0.62 2.69 10.25
CA SER A 14 -0.98 3.78 11.16
C SER A 14 -1.35 5.02 10.37
N LYS A 15 -2.42 5.70 10.80
CA LYS A 15 -2.79 7.03 10.30
C LYS A 15 -2.10 8.16 11.06
N GLN A 16 -1.55 7.85 12.24
CA GLN A 16 -0.85 8.82 13.07
C GLN A 16 0.56 9.07 12.52
N ASP A 17 1.01 10.31 12.64
CA ASP A 17 2.42 10.65 12.41
C ASP A 17 3.29 9.91 13.44
N TYR A 18 4.50 9.53 13.01
CA TYR A 18 5.42 8.79 13.84
C TYR A 18 5.95 9.63 15.01
N GLU A 19 5.54 9.28 16.23
CA GLU A 19 6.01 9.85 17.49
C GLU A 19 6.61 8.76 18.38
N HIS A 20 7.87 8.34 18.11
CA HIS A 20 8.81 7.59 18.96
C HIS A 20 8.37 6.41 19.88
N GLU A 21 7.09 6.06 19.99
CA GLU A 21 6.57 4.96 20.80
C GLU A 21 6.68 3.64 20.04
N GLN A 22 6.78 2.56 20.81
CA GLN A 22 7.10 1.19 20.39
C GLN A 22 6.31 0.73 19.15
N ILE A 23 6.87 0.98 17.97
CA ILE A 23 6.34 0.44 16.73
C ILE A 23 6.54 -1.08 16.75
N LYS A 24 5.43 -1.81 16.71
CA LYS A 24 5.44 -3.23 16.36
C LYS A 24 6.17 -3.41 15.02
N LYS A 25 7.03 -4.43 14.95
CA LYS A 25 7.69 -4.88 13.72
C LYS A 25 6.65 -4.86 12.58
N PHE A 26 6.93 -4.10 11.51
CA PHE A 26 6.08 -3.94 10.31
C PHE A 26 4.86 -3.02 10.42
N THR A 27 5.09 -1.74 10.76
CA THR A 27 4.05 -0.71 10.65
C THR A 27 4.39 0.28 9.53
N VAL A 28 3.46 0.48 8.60
CA VAL A 28 3.46 1.59 7.64
C VAL A 28 3.07 2.84 8.41
N THR A 29 4.00 3.79 8.48
CA THR A 29 3.83 5.08 9.15
C THR A 29 4.33 6.21 8.25
N GLN A 30 3.95 7.43 8.59
CA GLN A 30 4.47 8.64 7.98
C GLN A 30 5.15 9.51 9.04
N ARG A 31 6.12 10.32 8.62
CA ARG A 31 6.71 11.36 9.45
C ARG A 31 6.79 12.62 8.59
N LYS A 32 6.08 13.69 8.99
CA LYS A 32 6.03 14.96 8.23
C LYS A 32 5.59 14.72 6.78
N GLY A 33 4.60 13.86 6.57
CA GLY A 33 4.10 13.48 5.24
C GLY A 33 4.99 12.53 4.43
N ILE A 34 6.16 12.13 4.96
CA ILE A 34 7.04 11.17 4.29
C ILE A 34 6.76 9.77 4.84
N SER A 35 6.32 8.86 3.97
CA SER A 35 6.08 7.46 4.32
C SER A 35 7.40 6.70 4.57
N ASN A 36 7.44 5.85 5.59
CA ASN A 36 8.53 4.89 5.83
C ASN A 36 8.51 3.70 4.86
N THR A 37 7.49 3.64 3.99
CA THR A 37 7.22 2.54 3.07
C THR A 37 7.28 3.03 1.64
N LYS A 38 7.99 2.28 0.79
CA LYS A 38 8.13 2.58 -0.64
C LYS A 38 7.65 1.41 -1.46
N LEU A 39 7.06 1.71 -2.62
CA LEU A 39 6.87 0.73 -3.67
C LEU A 39 8.09 0.79 -4.60
N ILE A 40 8.69 -0.36 -4.87
CA ILE A 40 9.86 -0.47 -5.76
C ILE A 40 9.44 -1.33 -6.94
N ILE A 41 9.71 -0.84 -8.14
CA ILE A 41 9.52 -1.54 -9.40
C ILE A 41 10.91 -1.72 -9.99
N TYR A 42 11.33 -2.96 -10.20
CA TYR A 42 12.60 -3.30 -10.82
C TYR A 42 12.46 -3.39 -12.34
N GLU A 43 13.59 -3.40 -13.04
CA GLU A 43 13.63 -3.48 -14.52
C GLU A 43 13.03 -4.78 -15.07
N ASP A 44 13.05 -5.85 -14.29
CA ASP A 44 12.37 -7.13 -14.60
C ASP A 44 10.86 -7.09 -14.37
N ASN A 45 10.29 -5.90 -14.11
CA ASN A 45 8.90 -5.64 -13.72
C ASN A 45 8.47 -6.27 -12.40
N SER A 46 9.39 -6.83 -11.61
CA SER A 46 9.05 -7.31 -10.28
C SER A 46 8.78 -6.13 -9.35
N ILE A 47 7.75 -6.27 -8.51
CA ILE A 47 7.26 -5.20 -7.64
C ILE A 47 7.44 -5.62 -6.19
N TYR A 48 7.99 -4.72 -5.37
CA TYR A 48 8.22 -4.95 -3.95
C TYR A 48 7.66 -3.81 -3.10
N LEU A 49 7.11 -4.16 -1.95
CA LEU A 49 6.85 -3.21 -0.87
C LEU A 49 8.06 -3.21 0.07
N LYS A 50 8.77 -2.09 0.14
CA LYS A 50 9.89 -1.89 1.07
C LYS A 50 9.41 -1.13 2.30
N ASN A 51 9.58 -1.71 3.49
CA ASN A 51 9.31 -1.06 4.78
C ASN A 51 10.60 -1.10 5.63
N GLY A 52 11.29 0.04 5.74
CA GLY A 52 12.63 0.07 6.34
C GLY A 52 13.64 -0.82 5.60
N SER A 53 14.25 -1.78 6.28
CA SER A 53 15.19 -2.77 5.70
C SER A 53 14.51 -4.00 5.10
N GLN A 54 13.18 -4.12 5.22
CA GLN A 54 12.43 -5.31 4.84
C GLN A 54 11.80 -5.14 3.46
N TYR A 55 11.82 -6.21 2.69
CA TYR A 55 11.34 -6.25 1.31
C TYR A 55 10.31 -7.36 1.16
N PHE A 56 9.14 -7.00 0.67
CA PHE A 56 8.04 -7.93 0.44
C PHE A 56 7.73 -7.98 -1.06
N LYS A 57 8.00 -9.11 -1.70
CA LYS A 57 7.62 -9.31 -3.10
C LYS A 57 6.11 -9.27 -3.23
N LEU A 58 5.61 -8.48 -4.18
CA LEU A 58 4.20 -8.39 -4.50
C LEU A 58 3.86 -9.33 -5.65
N SER A 59 2.78 -10.09 -5.47
CA SER A 59 2.15 -10.85 -6.54
C SER A 59 0.94 -10.10 -7.05
N GLU A 60 0.87 -9.95 -8.37
CA GLU A 60 -0.26 -9.35 -9.06
C GLU A 60 -1.36 -10.38 -9.31
N THR A 61 -2.62 -9.98 -9.18
CA THR A 61 -3.76 -10.79 -9.60
C THR A 61 -4.83 -9.88 -10.19
N PRO A 62 -5.47 -10.27 -11.30
CA PRO A 62 -6.59 -9.50 -11.84
C PRO A 62 -7.74 -9.40 -10.83
N VAL A 63 -8.48 -8.31 -10.91
CA VAL A 63 -9.71 -8.10 -10.15
C VAL A 63 -10.89 -8.43 -11.07
N SER A 64 -11.67 -9.45 -10.72
CA SER A 64 -12.83 -9.89 -11.51
C SER A 64 -14.07 -9.01 -11.36
N LYS A 65 -14.12 -8.17 -10.32
CA LYS A 65 -15.23 -7.26 -10.04
C LYS A 65 -14.88 -5.84 -10.46
N LYS A 66 -15.86 -5.09 -10.95
CA LYS A 66 -15.71 -3.66 -11.26
C LYS A 66 -15.56 -2.87 -9.96
N ASN A 67 -14.32 -2.68 -9.52
CA ASN A 67 -13.96 -1.81 -8.40
C ASN A 67 -13.36 -0.52 -8.95
N TYR A 68 -13.56 0.59 -8.27
CA TYR A 68 -13.05 1.90 -8.67
C TYR A 68 -12.40 2.62 -7.48
N VAL A 69 -11.40 3.43 -7.75
CA VAL A 69 -10.88 4.42 -6.80
C VAL A 69 -11.82 5.62 -6.81
N ALA A 70 -12.27 6.03 -5.63
CA ALA A 70 -13.07 7.24 -5.46
C ALA A 70 -12.40 8.15 -4.43
N LYS A 71 -12.42 9.45 -4.71
CA LYS A 71 -11.96 10.51 -3.81
C LYS A 71 -13.17 11.24 -3.26
N ILE A 72 -13.18 11.46 -1.94
CA ILE A 72 -14.24 12.20 -1.25
C ILE A 72 -13.66 13.53 -0.81
N GLN A 73 -14.24 14.64 -1.28
CA GLN A 73 -13.88 16.01 -0.87
C GLN A 73 -15.14 16.85 -0.73
N ASN A 74 -15.34 17.48 0.44
CA ASN A 74 -16.45 18.40 0.72
C ASN A 74 -17.82 17.86 0.24
N ASP A 75 -18.20 16.67 0.71
CA ASP A 75 -19.43 15.95 0.37
C ASP A 75 -19.63 15.58 -1.12
N THR A 76 -18.60 15.79 -1.95
CA THR A 76 -18.57 15.35 -3.35
C THR A 76 -17.75 14.08 -3.49
N ILE A 77 -18.26 13.11 -4.24
CA ILE A 77 -17.55 11.87 -4.60
C ILE A 77 -17.12 11.98 -6.07
N THR A 78 -15.81 11.87 -6.32
CA THR A 78 -15.25 11.80 -7.66
C THR A 78 -14.68 10.41 -7.90
N VAL A 79 -15.14 9.72 -8.95
CA VAL A 79 -14.59 8.43 -9.38
C VAL A 79 -13.39 8.70 -10.28
N GLU A 80 -12.22 8.16 -9.93
CA GLU A 80 -10.97 8.47 -10.64
C GLU A 80 -10.58 7.37 -11.64
N GLU A 81 -10.32 6.13 -11.20
CA GLU A 81 -9.87 5.06 -12.09
C GLU A 81 -10.42 3.68 -11.70
N PRO A 82 -10.65 2.78 -12.69
CA PRO A 82 -10.99 1.39 -12.42
C PRO A 82 -9.79 0.63 -11.83
N ILE A 83 -10.05 -0.20 -10.83
CA ILE A 83 -9.07 -1.12 -10.25
C ILE A 83 -9.09 -2.41 -11.06
N THR A 84 -8.14 -2.55 -11.98
CA THR A 84 -8.02 -3.74 -12.85
C THR A 84 -7.23 -4.87 -12.19
N LYS A 85 -6.37 -4.53 -11.22
CA LYS A 85 -5.47 -5.46 -10.56
C LYS A 85 -5.32 -5.19 -9.07
N LYS A 86 -5.00 -6.25 -8.33
CA LYS A 86 -4.73 -6.21 -6.90
C LYS A 86 -3.39 -6.88 -6.62
N PHE A 87 -2.68 -6.36 -5.64
CA PHE A 87 -1.38 -6.87 -5.22
C PHE A 87 -1.50 -7.55 -3.85
N PHE A 88 -0.77 -8.64 -3.67
CA PHE A 88 -0.69 -9.36 -2.41
C PHE A 88 0.75 -9.55 -1.99
N ILE A 89 0.98 -9.54 -0.69
CA ILE A 89 2.24 -9.96 -0.11
C ILE A 89 2.08 -11.42 0.27
N HIS A 90 2.89 -12.29 -0.32
CA HIS A 90 3.04 -13.64 0.20
C HIS A 90 3.82 -13.57 1.50
N LYS A 91 3.34 -14.29 2.51
CA LYS A 91 4.15 -14.56 3.70
C LYS A 91 5.34 -15.41 3.22
N LEU A 92 6.55 -14.90 3.41
CA LEU A 92 7.77 -15.71 3.28
C LEU A 92 7.72 -16.87 4.28
#